data_AF-A0A3Q8VID8-F1
#
_entry.id   AF-A0A3Q8VID8-F1
#
_cell.length_a   1.000
_cell.length_b   1.000
_cell.length_c   1.000
_cell.angle_alpha   90.00
_cell.angle_beta   90.00
_cell.angle_gamma   90.00
#
_symmetry.space_group_name_H-M   'P 1'
#
loop_
_entity.id
_entity.type
_entity.pdbx_description
1 polymer ?
#
loop_
_entity_poly.entity_id
_entity_poly.type
_entity_poly.pdbx_seq_one_letter_code
_entity_poly.pdbx_strand_id
1 'polypeptide(L)'
;MNVPDTYGLGPIEVRAISDGTVEMAAPLTGTGYSISGCSGGGGVSSAGGGGVGMSCDKGTVATINDVMSLEVVTTTDTTAVLRIGPTG
;
A
#
# COMPACT_ATOMS: atom_id res chain seq x y z
N MET A 1 -2.78 2.44 -12.04
CA MET A 1 -2.70 3.78 -11.42
C MET A 1 -1.22 4.05 -11.19
N ASN A 2 -0.67 5.17 -11.68
CA ASN A 2 0.77 5.44 -11.56
C ASN A 2 1.02 6.13 -10.22
N VAL A 3 1.77 5.46 -9.34
CA VAL A 3 2.27 6.06 -8.10
C VAL A 3 3.56 6.80 -8.45
N PRO A 4 3.78 8.04 -7.96
CA PRO A 4 5.04 8.73 -8.19
C PRO A 4 6.24 7.91 -7.71
N ASP A 5 7.27 7.80 -8.56
CA ASP A 5 8.49 7.03 -8.24
C ASP A 5 9.16 7.51 -6.94
N THR A 6 8.98 8.79 -6.60
CA THR A 6 9.49 9.41 -5.36
C THR A 6 8.95 8.77 -4.08
N TYR A 7 7.82 8.05 -4.15
CA TYR A 7 7.27 7.33 -3.01
C TYR A 7 7.93 5.96 -2.78
N GLY A 8 8.78 5.51 -3.72
CA GLY A 8 9.53 4.25 -3.60
C GLY A 8 8.69 2.99 -3.88
N LEU A 9 7.44 3.16 -4.31
CA LEU A 9 6.54 2.09 -4.73
C LEU A 9 6.18 2.27 -6.21
N GLY A 10 6.10 1.14 -6.92
CA GLY A 10 5.41 1.10 -8.20
C GLY A 10 3.90 0.96 -8.03
N PRO A 11 3.18 0.51 -9.08
CA PRO A 11 1.74 0.35 -9.02
C PRO A 11 1.28 -0.55 -7.87
N ILE A 12 0.38 -0.03 -7.03
CA ILE A 12 -0.23 -0.78 -5.94
C ILE A 12 -1.37 -1.63 -6.52
N GLU A 13 -1.37 -2.91 -6.16
CA GLU A 13 -2.40 -3.87 -6.47
C GLU A 13 -3.15 -4.27 -5.21
N VAL A 14 -4.48 -4.27 -5.27
CA VAL A 14 -5.33 -4.83 -4.21
C VAL A 14 -5.46 -6.33 -4.46
N ARG A 15 -5.10 -7.14 -3.47
CA ARG A 15 -5.12 -8.62 -3.53
C ARG A 15 -6.39 -9.21 -2.96
N ALA A 16 -6.84 -8.68 -1.82
CA ALA A 16 -8.02 -9.15 -1.14
C ALA A 16 -8.63 -8.02 -0.30
N ILE A 17 -9.92 -8.14 -0.03
CA ILE A 17 -10.65 -7.33 0.93
C ILE A 17 -11.42 -8.31 1.80
N SER A 18 -11.13 -8.35 3.09
CA SER A 18 -11.77 -9.26 4.05
C SER A 18 -12.01 -8.52 5.36
N ASP A 19 -13.25 -8.56 5.87
CA ASP A 19 -13.62 -8.02 7.19
C ASP A 19 -13.17 -6.57 7.45
N GLY A 20 -13.10 -5.75 6.40
CA GLY A 20 -12.65 -4.36 6.50
C GLY A 20 -11.14 -4.15 6.39
N THR A 21 -10.36 -5.23 6.28
CA THR A 21 -8.93 -5.23 5.98
C THR A 21 -8.69 -5.32 4.48
N VAL A 22 -7.77 -4.51 3.98
CA VAL A 22 -7.35 -4.49 2.58
C VAL A 22 -5.93 -5.01 2.48
N GLU A 23 -5.77 -6.12 1.76
CA GLU A 23 -4.47 -6.68 1.43
C GLU A 23 -4.00 -6.13 0.09
N MET A 24 -2.75 -5.67 0.06
CA MET A 24 -2.16 -5.00 -1.10
C MET A 24 -0.75 -5.51 -1.35
N ALA A 25 -0.30 -5.40 -2.60
CA ALA A 25 1.08 -5.63 -2.98
C ALA A 25 1.57 -4.53 -3.93
N ALA A 26 2.83 -4.13 -3.78
CA ALA A 26 3.48 -3.21 -4.69
C ALA A 26 4.94 -3.60 -4.95
N PRO A 27 5.47 -3.42 -6.16
CA PRO A 27 6.90 -3.54 -6.40
C PRO A 27 7.65 -2.36 -5.78
N LEU A 28 8.88 -2.59 -5.32
CA LEU A 28 9.76 -1.51 -4.85
C LEU A 28 10.48 -0.88 -6.05
N THR A 29 10.47 0.45 -6.12
CA THR A 29 11.23 1.21 -7.15
C THR A 29 12.55 1.76 -6.60
N GLY A 30 12.76 1.72 -5.28
CA GLY A 30 13.97 2.15 -4.59
C GLY A 30 14.63 1.05 -3.74
N THR A 31 15.75 1.39 -3.11
CA THR A 31 16.57 0.45 -2.31
C THR A 31 16.14 0.34 -0.84
N GLY A 32 15.05 1.01 -0.44
CA GLY A 32 14.57 1.04 0.95
C GLY A 32 13.05 0.99 1.02
N TYR A 33 12.55 0.40 2.11
CA TYR A 33 11.13 0.35 2.43
C TYR A 33 10.91 0.49 3.93
N SER A 34 10.10 1.47 4.33
CA SER A 34 9.53 1.57 5.67
C SER A 34 8.02 1.76 5.58
N ILE A 35 7.31 1.21 6.55
CA ILE A 35 5.88 1.44 6.73
C ILE A 35 5.56 1.63 8.21
N SER A 36 4.63 2.55 8.47
CA SER A 36 4.00 2.73 9.77
C SER A 36 2.48 2.76 9.60
N GLY A 37 1.73 2.44 10.66
CA GLY A 37 0.26 2.42 10.65
C GLY A 37 -0.36 1.13 10.11
N CYS A 38 0.17 0.58 9.02
CA CYS A 38 -0.25 -0.73 8.51
C CYS A 38 0.79 -1.82 8.77
N SER A 39 0.36 -3.07 8.74
CA SER A 39 1.28 -4.20 8.71
C SER A 39 1.92 -4.28 7.33
N GLY A 40 3.24 -4.43 7.27
CA GLY A 40 3.92 -4.64 5.99
C GLY A 40 5.24 -5.37 6.15
N GLY A 41 5.65 -6.05 5.07
CA GLY A 41 6.84 -6.87 5.05
C GLY A 41 7.27 -7.25 3.63
N GLY A 42 8.36 -8.01 3.54
CA GLY A 42 8.85 -8.52 2.25
C GLY A 42 7.79 -9.39 1.57
N GLY A 43 7.50 -9.11 0.30
CA GLY A 43 6.47 -9.80 -0.46
C GLY A 43 6.85 -9.98 -1.93
N VAL A 44 5.96 -10.61 -2.68
CA VAL A 44 6.09 -10.78 -4.13
C VAL A 44 4.99 -9.97 -4.83
N SER A 45 5.41 -9.07 -5.71
CA SER A 45 4.47 -8.36 -6.58
C SER A 45 3.99 -9.28 -7.70
N SER A 46 2.80 -9.04 -8.27
CA SER A 46 2.27 -9.80 -9.41
C SER A 46 3.13 -9.70 -10.66
N ALA A 47 3.97 -8.68 -10.77
CA ALA A 47 4.93 -8.50 -11.85
C ALA A 47 6.13 -9.48 -11.77
N GLY A 48 6.18 -10.37 -10.78
CA GLY A 48 7.25 -11.37 -10.62
C GLY A 48 8.55 -10.82 -10.04
N GLY A 49 8.59 -9.54 -9.66
CA GLY A 49 9.69 -8.90 -8.95
C GLY A 49 9.47 -8.83 -7.44
N GLY A 50 10.58 -8.71 -6.69
CA GLY A 50 10.56 -8.44 -5.26
C GLY A 50 9.73 -7.20 -4.94
N GLY A 51 8.86 -7.30 -3.96
CA GLY A 51 7.94 -6.24 -3.60
C GLY A 51 7.63 -6.26 -2.12
N VAL A 52 6.55 -5.59 -1.79
CA VAL A 52 6.07 -5.46 -0.43
C VAL A 52 4.60 -5.81 -0.37
N GLY A 53 4.27 -6.71 0.56
CA GLY A 53 2.90 -6.95 0.99
C GLY A 53 2.51 -5.97 2.09
N MET A 54 1.32 -5.39 1.98
CA MET A 54 0.76 -4.44 2.93
C MET A 54 -0.63 -4.91 3.33
N SER A 55 -0.97 -4.78 4.60
CA SER A 55 -2.30 -5.06 5.13
C SER A 55 -2.75 -3.91 6.02
N CYS A 56 -3.85 -3.28 5.63
CA CYS A 56 -4.38 -2.08 6.25
C CYS A 56 -5.86 -2.25 6.60
N ASP A 57 -6.22 -1.93 7.83
CA ASP A 57 -7.63 -1.89 8.24
C ASP A 57 -8.30 -0.58 7.79
N LYS A 58 -9.61 -0.63 7.54
CA LYS A 58 -10.42 0.55 7.27
C LYS A 58 -10.21 1.64 8.34
N GLY A 59 -10.03 2.88 7.89
CA GLY A 59 -9.78 4.05 8.72
C GLY A 59 -8.31 4.21 9.14
N THR A 60 -7.44 3.25 8.80
CA THR A 60 -6.01 3.36 9.07
C THR A 60 -5.36 4.31 8.07
N VAL A 61 -4.51 5.20 8.60
CA VAL A 61 -3.57 6.00 7.82
C VAL A 61 -2.18 5.43 8.01
N ALA A 62 -1.62 4.88 6.94
CA ALA A 62 -0.24 4.46 6.89
C ALA A 62 0.67 5.52 6.28
N THR A 63 1.93 5.47 6.70
CA THR A 63 3.01 6.23 6.08
C THR A 63 4.01 5.28 5.47
N ILE A 64 4.40 5.54 4.22
CA ILE A 64 5.36 4.73 3.47
C ILE A 64 6.57 5.60 3.15
N ASN A 65 7.76 5.11 3.51
CA ASN A 65 9.04 5.80 3.31
C ASN A 65 9.08 7.24 3.86
N ASP A 66 8.23 7.57 4.83
CA ASP A 66 8.04 8.90 5.40
C ASP A 66 7.65 10.01 4.39
N VAL A 67 7.33 9.65 3.15
CA VAL A 67 7.04 10.57 2.04
C VAL A 67 5.65 10.39 1.43
N MET A 68 5.02 9.23 1.64
CA MET A 68 3.70 8.90 1.13
C MET A 68 2.74 8.58 2.27
N SER A 69 1.54 9.16 2.22
CA SER A 69 0.40 8.77 3.03
C SER A 69 -0.52 7.84 2.23
N LEU A 70 -0.99 6.77 2.88
CA LEU A 70 -1.97 5.83 2.36
C LEU A 70 -3.08 5.66 3.39
N GLU A 71 -4.30 6.04 3.03
CA GLU A 71 -5.48 5.90 3.89
C GLU A 71 -6.50 4.98 3.24
N VAL A 72 -6.99 4.00 4.02
CA VAL A 72 -8.15 3.19 3.64
C VAL A 72 -9.42 3.92 4.09
N VAL A 73 -9.95 4.79 3.23
CA VAL A 73 -11.10 5.65 3.58
C VAL A 73 -12.36 4.83 3.84
N THR A 74 -12.63 3.86 2.96
CA THR A 74 -13.73 2.93 3.14
C THR A 74 -13.50 1.63 2.39
N THR A 75 -14.13 0.59 2.89
CA THR A 75 -14.22 -0.72 2.25
C THR A 75 -15.69 -1.10 2.15
N THR A 76 -16.02 -1.82 1.08
CA THR A 76 -17.22 -2.64 0.92
C THR A 76 -16.76 -4.08 0.66
N ASP A 77 -17.68 -5.02 0.46
CA ASP A 77 -17.36 -6.45 0.29
C ASP A 77 -16.35 -6.75 -0.83
N THR A 78 -16.29 -5.93 -1.88
CA THR A 78 -15.40 -6.17 -3.04
C THR A 78 -14.63 -4.93 -3.51
N THR A 79 -14.81 -3.78 -2.86
CA THR A 79 -14.13 -2.55 -3.25
C THR A 79 -13.56 -1.80 -2.05
N ALA A 80 -12.37 -1.23 -2.25
CA ALA A 80 -11.71 -0.35 -1.30
C ALA A 80 -11.47 1.01 -1.95
N VAL A 81 -11.70 2.07 -1.20
CA VAL A 81 -11.32 3.43 -1.60
C VAL A 81 -10.05 3.78 -0.86
N LEU A 82 -8.98 3.93 -1.63
CA LEU A 82 -7.67 4.33 -1.14
C LEU A 82 -7.45 5.80 -1.44
N ARG A 83 -7.02 6.56 -0.43
CA ARG A 83 -6.50 7.90 -0.62
C ARG A 83 -4.98 7.85 -0.51
N ILE A 84 -4.31 8.28 -1.58
CA ILE A 84 -2.86 8.30 -1.69
C ILE A 84 -2.42 9.74 -1.89
N GLY A 85 -1.43 10.18 -1.12
CA GLY A 85 -0.86 11.52 -1.22
C GLY A 85 0.54 11.59 -0.63
N PRO A 86 1.18 12.77 -0.70
CA PRO A 86 2.41 13.02 0.05
C PRO A 86 2.13 13.03 1.56
N THR A 87 3.18 12.90 2.37
CA THR A 87 3.14 13.28 3.79
C THR A 87 3.26 14.79 3.91
N GLY A 88 2.40 15.42 4.73
CA GLY A 88 2.35 16.87 4.93
C GLY A 88 1.15 17.53 4.26
#